data_AF-A0A6I1ZM55-F1
#
_entry.id   AF-A0A6I1ZM55-F1
#
_cell.length_a   1.000
_cell.length_b   1.000
_cell.length_c   1.000
_cell.angle_alpha   90.00
_cell.angle_beta   90.00
_cell.angle_gamma   90.00
#
_symmetry.space_group_name_H-M   'P 1'
#
loop_
_entity.id
_entity.type
_entity.pdbx_description
1 polymer ?
#
loop_
_entity_poly.entity_id
_entity_poly.type
_entity_poly.pdbx_seq_one_letter_code
_entity_poly.pdbx_strand_id
1 'polypeptide(L)' 'MLSALNSGFASAEELKKSPKILGFPCSGMRGGLCELIQAGLANQKDDSYELSARGGELVGSLST' A
#
# COMPACT_ATOMS: atom_id res chain seq x y z
N MET A 1 -0.68 5.70 0.81
CA MET A 1 -0.34 4.27 0.99
C MET A 1 -0.45 3.47 -0.30
N LEU A 2 -1.62 3.45 -0.94
CA LEU A 2 -1.84 2.82 -2.26
C LEU A 2 -0.75 3.15 -3.30
N SER A 3 -0.41 4.43 -3.46
CA SER A 3 0.60 4.88 -4.42
C SER A 3 2.03 4.43 -4.12
N ALA A 4 2.30 3.90 -2.92
CA ALA A 4 3.59 3.30 -2.57
C ALA A 4 3.65 1.80 -2.92
N LEU A 5 2.50 1.12 -2.88
CA LEU A 5 2.35 -0.26 -3.38
C LEU A 5 2.42 -0.32 -4.92
N ASN A 6 2.26 0.82 -5.61
CA ASN A 6 2.39 0.92 -7.07
C ASN A 6 3.81 0.63 -7.58
N SER A 7 4.82 0.69 -6.73
CA SER A 7 6.20 0.32 -7.07
C SER A 7 6.46 -1.19 -7.01
N GLY A 8 5.47 -2.02 -6.65
CA GLY A 8 5.57 -3.48 -6.61
C GLY A 8 5.37 -4.08 -5.21
N PHE A 9 5.81 -5.33 -5.02
CA PHE A 9 5.77 -6.02 -3.72
C PHE A 9 6.58 -5.25 -2.69
N ALA A 10 5.91 -4.77 -1.64
CA ALA A 10 6.58 -4.04 -0.57
C ALA A 10 6.14 -4.60 0.78
N SER A 11 7.11 -5.04 1.58
CA SER A 11 6.89 -5.33 2.99
C SER A 11 6.61 -4.03 3.75
N ALA A 12 5.99 -4.14 4.92
CA ALA A 12 5.68 -2.98 5.76
C ALA A 12 6.95 -2.15 6.09
N GLU A 13 8.12 -2.77 6.17
CA GLU A 13 9.40 -2.05 6.37
C GLU A 13 9.86 -1.27 5.12
N GLU A 14 9.69 -1.83 3.93
CA GLU A 14 10.04 -1.15 2.67
C GLU A 14 9.09 0.02 2.38
N LEU A 15 7.83 -0.13 2.76
CA LEU A 15 6.85 0.96 2.69
C LEU A 15 7.22 2.14 3.60
N LYS A 16 7.89 1.91 4.73
CA LYS A 16 8.38 3.01 5.60
C LYS A 16 9.50 3.82 4.96
N LYS A 17 10.32 3.17 4.12
CA LYS A 17 11.41 3.83 3.39
C LYS A 17 10.89 4.63 2.19
N SER A 18 9.66 4.37 1.76
CA SER A 18 9.07 5.08 0.63
C SER A 18 8.83 6.55 0.97
N PRO A 19 9.29 7.51 0.15
CA PRO A 19 9.13 8.93 0.41
C PRO A 19 7.67 9.37 0.50
N LYS A 20 6.75 8.61 -0.12
CA LYS A 20 5.30 8.83 -0.07
C LYS A 20 4.65 8.45 1.27
N ILE A 21 5.38 7.82 2.17
CA ILE A 21 4.90 7.36 3.49
C ILE A 21 5.84 7.84 4.62
N LEU A 22 6.93 8.53 4.30
CA LEU A 22 7.81 9.18 5.28
C LEU A 22 6.97 10.12 6.17
N GLY A 23 6.81 9.75 7.44
CA GLY A 23 5.98 10.47 8.41
C GLY A 23 4.73 9.74 8.89
N PHE A 24 4.39 8.58 8.32
CA PHE A 24 3.27 7.78 8.81
C PHE A 24 3.68 6.94 10.03
N PRO A 25 2.96 7.01 11.16
CA PRO A 25 3.30 6.23 12.35
C PRO A 25 3.23 4.74 12.05
N CYS A 26 4.27 3.99 12.45
CA CYS A 26 4.39 2.55 12.20
C CYS A 26 3.19 1.75 12.73
N SER A 27 2.62 2.19 13.85
CA SER A 27 1.42 1.62 14.47
C SER A 27 0.16 1.80 13.61
N GLY A 28 0.07 2.89 12.85
CA GLY A 28 -1.03 3.14 11.90
C GLY A 28 -0.84 2.47 10.54
N MET A 29 0.39 2.05 10.21
CA MET A 29 0.70 1.46 8.91
C MET A 29 0.03 0.10 8.69
N ARG A 30 0.04 -0.78 9.70
CA ARG A 30 -0.67 -2.07 9.61
C ARG A 30 -2.19 -1.88 9.56
N GLY A 31 -2.73 -0.91 10.32
CA GLY A 31 -4.15 -0.56 10.25
C GLY A 31 -4.56 -0.10 8.86
N GLY A 32 -3.84 0.89 8.31
CA GLY A 32 -4.11 1.40 6.97
C GLY A 32 -3.95 0.35 5.87
N LEU A 33 -2.95 -0.54 5.96
CA LEU A 33 -2.82 -1.65 5.01
C LEU A 33 -3.96 -2.67 5.13
N CYS A 34 -4.39 -3.01 6.35
CA CYS A 34 -5.56 -3.86 6.58
C CYS A 34 -6.84 -3.24 6.00
N GLU A 35 -7.03 -1.93 6.11
CA GLU A 35 -8.18 -1.25 5.49
C GLU A 35 -8.13 -1.33 3.97
N LEU A 36 -6.95 -1.17 3.37
CA LEU A 36 -6.77 -1.35 1.92
C LEU A 36 -7.03 -2.78 1.46
N ILE A 37 -6.68 -3.78 2.27
CA ILE A 37 -6.99 -5.19 1.98
C ILE A 37 -8.49 -5.45 2.10
N GLN A 38 -9.13 -4.96 3.17
CA GLN A 38 -10.57 -5.10 3.35
C GLN A 38 -11.37 -4.39 2.26
N ALA A 39 -10.87 -3.26 1.75
CA ALA A 39 -11.46 -2.55 0.62
C ALA A 39 -11.22 -3.27 -0.74
N GLY A 40 -10.45 -4.36 -0.76
CA GLY A 40 -10.08 -5.07 -1.98
C GLY A 40 -9.19 -4.24 -2.91
N LEU A 41 -8.39 -3.34 -2.34
CA LEU A 41 -7.48 -2.44 -3.04
C LEU A 41 -6.02 -2.96 -2.99
N ALA A 42 -5.66 -3.68 -1.94
CA ALA A 42 -4.37 -4.35 -1.82
C ALA A 42 -4.56 -5.82 -1.44
N ASN A 43 -3.56 -6.66 -1.71
CA ASN A 43 -3.50 -8.03 -1.23
C ASN A 43 -2.28 -8.18 -0.32
N GLN A 44 -2.41 -8.98 0.74
CA GLN A 44 -1.26 -9.44 1.50
C GLN A 44 -0.83 -10.79 0.97
N LYS A 45 0.46 -10.92 0.67
CA LYS A 45 1.10 -12.17 0.30
C LYS A 45 2.28 -12.40 1.24
N ASP A 46 2.08 -13.31 2.18
CA ASP A 46 3.02 -13.58 3.27
C ASP A 46 3.34 -12.30 4.07
N ASP A 47 4.59 -11.81 3.97
CA ASP A 47 5.06 -10.60 4.65
C ASP A 47 5.03 -9.34 3.75
N SER A 48 4.64 -9.51 2.48
CA SER A 48 4.60 -8.44 1.50
C SER A 48 3.18 -8.05 1.13
N TYR A 49 3.03 -6.81 0.70
CA TYR A 49 1.76 -6.27 0.22
C TYR A 49 1.90 -5.94 -1.27
N GLU A 50 0.86 -6.24 -2.05
CA GLU A 50 0.77 -5.92 -3.47
C GLU A 50 -0.54 -5.18 -3.76
N LEU A 51 -0.57 -4.42 -4.86
CA LEU A 51 -1.83 -3.84 -5.34
C LEU A 51 -2.70 -4.93 -5.95
N SER A 52 -3.99 -4.89 -5.62
CA SER A 52 -5.00 -5.57 -6.42
C SER A 52 -5.21 -4.86 -7.76
N ALA A 53 -5.85 -5.51 -8.72
CA ALA A 53 -6.26 -4.89 -9.97
C ALA A 53 -7.04 -3.58 -9.76
N ARG A 54 -7.99 -3.57 -8.82
CA ARG A 54 -8.75 -2.36 -8.44
C ARG A 54 -7.87 -1.27 -7.83
N GLY A 55 -6.93 -1.65 -6.98
CA GLY A 55 -5.99 -0.70 -6.37
C GLY A 55 -5.08 -0.04 -7.40
N GLY A 56 -4.61 -0.81 -8.39
CA GLY A 56 -3.85 -0.28 -9.52
C GLY A 56 -4.64 0.72 -10.35
N GLU A 57 -5.90 0.39 -10.67
CA GLU A 57 -6.80 1.26 -11.43
C GLU A 57 -7.10 2.58 -10.69
N LEU A 58 -7.30 2.51 -9.36
CA LEU A 58 -7.50 3.68 -8.52
C LEU A 58 -6.24 4.56 -8.46
N VAL A 59 -5.05 3.95 -8.31
CA VAL A 59 -3.79 4.71 -8.33
C VAL A 59 -3.57 5.39 -9.68
N GLY A 60 -3.88 4.69 -10.78
CA GLY A 60 -3.82 5.26 -12.13
C GLY A 60 -4.74 6.46 -12.30
N SER A 61 -5.96 6.36 -11.76
CA SER A 61 -6.96 7.43 -11.80
C SER A 61 -6.60 8.64 -10.92
N LEU A 62 -5.91 8.40 -9.80
CA LEU A 62 -5.47 9.45 -8.86
C LEU A 62 -4.15 10.13 -9.25
N SER A 63 -3.47 9.64 -10.30
CA SER A 63 -2.19 10.17 -10.79
C SER A 63 -2.34 11.14 -11.98
N THR A 64 -3.58 11.50 -12.33
CA THR A 64 -3.94 12.54 -13.32
C THR A 64 -4.27 13.84 -12.60
#